data_AF-A0A0E8C4F8-F1
#
_entry.id   AF-A0A0E8C4F8-F1
#
_cell.length_a   1.000
_cell.length_b   1.000
_cell.length_c   1.000
_cell.angle_alpha   90.00
_cell.angle_beta   90.00
_cell.angle_gamma   90.00
#
_symmetry.space_group_name_H-M   'P 1'
#
loop_
_entity.id
_entity.type
_entity.pdbx_description
1 polymer ?
#
loop_
_entity_poly.entity_id
_entity_poly.type
_entity_poly.pdbx_seq_one_letter_code
_entity_poly.pdbx_strand_id
1 'polypeptide(L)'
;MKKFSDRLKHARRLRQLSQENLAHISGLSQSAVASYENGLRQSSRSIRKLAIALQVNLDWFETGVGPMELEAYPSGPAAWRPGLMEPGGERAAAPWPFRAVAHARYQALSARDKLLLEQLVRTFIDACHADYGRAPPWPRER
;
A
#
# COMPACT_ATOMS: atom_id res chain seq x y z
N MET A 1 -23.72 -5.30 -13.18
CA MET A 1 -22.30 -4.98 -12.87
C MET A 1 -22.26 -3.71 -12.01
N LYS A 2 -21.58 -3.70 -10.86
CA LYS A 2 -21.41 -2.47 -10.05
C LYS A 2 -20.52 -1.49 -10.83
N LYS A 3 -20.80 -0.18 -10.81
CA LYS A 3 -19.97 0.81 -11.52
C LYS A 3 -18.64 1.03 -10.78
N PHE A 4 -17.64 1.57 -11.47
CA PHE A 4 -16.35 1.95 -10.87
C PHE A 4 -16.53 2.86 -9.64
N SER A 5 -17.41 3.86 -9.75
CA SER A 5 -17.77 4.77 -8.67
C SER A 5 -18.28 4.06 -7.41
N ASP A 6 -19.06 2.99 -7.60
CA ASP A 6 -19.63 2.20 -6.50
C ASP A 6 -18.54 1.35 -5.84
N ARG A 7 -17.63 0.77 -6.63
CA ARG A 7 -16.48 0.02 -6.12
C ARG A 7 -15.51 0.93 -5.34
N LEU A 8 -15.26 2.13 -5.83
CA LEU A 8 -14.46 3.16 -5.13
C LEU A 8 -15.09 3.53 -3.78
N LYS A 9 -16.38 3.87 -3.76
CA LYS A 9 -17.12 4.18 -2.52
C LYS A 9 -17.09 3.00 -1.54
N HIS A 10 -17.28 1.79 -2.05
CA HIS A 10 -17.28 0.57 -1.25
C HIS A 10 -15.92 0.31 -0.61
N ALA A 11 -14.85 0.31 -1.41
CA ALA A 11 -13.48 0.10 -0.95
C ALA A 11 -13.05 1.17 0.07
N ARG A 12 -13.35 2.44 -0.19
CA ARG A 12 -13.03 3.53 0.75
C ARG A 12 -13.71 3.33 2.11
N ARG A 13 -15.00 2.97 2.11
CA ARG A 13 -15.75 2.72 3.35
C ARG A 13 -15.26 1.47 4.08
N LEU A 14 -14.90 0.41 3.35
CA LEU A 14 -14.31 -0.80 3.93
C LEU A 14 -13.00 -0.48 4.67
N ARG A 15 -12.18 0.42 4.11
CA ARG A 15 -10.94 0.91 4.75
C ARG A 15 -11.17 2.03 5.78
N GLN A 16 -12.42 2.40 6.04
CA GLN A 16 -12.80 3.46 6.99
C GLN A 16 -12.13 4.83 6.70
N LEU A 17 -11.85 5.11 5.42
CA LEU A 17 -11.23 6.36 5.00
C LEU A 17 -12.27 7.43 4.69
N SER A 18 -12.03 8.68 5.09
CA SER A 18 -12.77 9.84 4.56
C SER A 18 -12.36 10.13 3.11
N GLN A 19 -13.15 10.92 2.37
CA GLN A 19 -12.75 11.35 1.01
C GLN A 19 -11.47 12.18 1.03
N GLU A 20 -11.28 13.00 2.06
CA GLU A 20 -10.08 13.80 2.28
C GLU A 20 -8.85 12.93 2.58
N ASN A 21 -8.98 11.95 3.46
CA ASN A 21 -7.88 11.04 3.78
C ASN A 21 -7.48 10.22 2.54
N LEU A 22 -8.45 9.74 1.76
CA LEU A 22 -8.15 9.04 0.51
C LEU A 22 -7.47 9.96 -0.52
N ALA A 23 -7.88 11.23 -0.59
CA ALA A 23 -7.26 12.22 -1.46
C ALA A 23 -5.78 12.44 -1.07
N HIS A 24 -5.51 12.62 0.22
CA HIS A 24 -4.17 12.77 0.75
C HIS A 24 -3.29 11.54 0.43
N ILE A 25 -3.77 10.33 0.73
CA ILE A 25 -3.02 9.08 0.47
C ILE A 25 -2.78 8.85 -1.04
N SER A 26 -3.75 9.17 -1.89
CA SER A 26 -3.64 8.97 -3.35
C SER A 26 -2.91 10.11 -4.09
N GLY A 27 -2.58 11.21 -3.40
CA GLY A 27 -2.02 12.41 -4.01
C GLY A 27 -2.97 13.03 -5.04
N LEU A 28 -4.26 13.07 -4.72
CA LEU A 28 -5.34 13.70 -5.49
C LEU A 28 -6.00 14.78 -4.64
N SER A 29 -6.83 15.65 -5.23
CA SER A 29 -7.66 16.58 -4.45
C SER A 29 -8.92 15.88 -3.94
N GLN A 30 -9.46 16.33 -2.81
CA GLN A 30 -10.74 15.84 -2.27
C GLN A 30 -11.88 15.98 -3.29
N SER A 31 -11.93 17.11 -4.00
CA SER A 31 -12.90 17.36 -5.08
C SER A 31 -12.75 16.37 -6.23
N ALA A 32 -11.52 15.96 -6.56
CA ALA A 32 -11.29 14.92 -7.56
C ALA A 32 -11.82 13.57 -7.07
N VAL A 33 -11.54 13.16 -5.83
CA VAL A 33 -12.09 11.93 -5.23
C VAL A 33 -13.62 11.93 -5.24
N ALA A 34 -14.26 13.04 -4.84
CA ALA A 34 -15.72 13.18 -4.90
C ALA A 34 -16.26 13.08 -6.34
N SER A 35 -15.57 13.66 -7.32
CA SER A 35 -15.93 13.57 -8.73
C SER A 35 -15.84 12.14 -9.28
N TYR A 36 -14.79 11.39 -8.91
CA TYR A 36 -14.66 9.95 -9.24
C TYR A 36 -15.76 9.12 -8.58
N GLU A 37 -16.08 9.40 -7.31
CA GLU A 37 -17.14 8.75 -6.56
C GLU A 37 -18.55 9.01 -7.12
N ASN A 38 -18.75 10.14 -7.79
CA ASN A 38 -20.01 10.49 -8.45
C ASN A 38 -20.04 10.09 -9.94
N GLY A 39 -18.98 9.46 -10.45
CA GLY A 39 -18.89 9.02 -11.85
C GLY A 39 -18.74 10.16 -12.86
N LEU A 40 -18.40 11.36 -12.41
CA LEU A 40 -18.27 12.56 -13.25
C LEU A 40 -16.90 12.64 -13.95
N ARG A 41 -15.92 11.87 -13.49
CA ARG A 41 -14.56 11.81 -14.05
C ARG A 41 -14.04 10.38 -13.93
N GLN A 42 -13.29 9.91 -14.92
CA GLN A 42 -12.48 8.69 -14.85
C GLN A 42 -11.18 8.90 -15.64
N SER A 43 -10.04 8.50 -15.09
CA SER A 43 -8.78 8.42 -15.83
C SER A 43 -7.95 7.24 -15.32
N SER A 44 -7.30 6.54 -16.25
CA SER A 44 -6.46 5.36 -15.95
C SER A 44 -5.34 5.67 -14.94
N ARG A 45 -4.73 6.86 -15.04
CA ARG A 45 -3.70 7.33 -14.09
C ARG A 45 -4.24 7.49 -12.67
N SER A 46 -5.46 8.01 -12.51
CA SER A 46 -6.08 8.20 -11.19
C SER A 46 -6.61 6.89 -10.61
N ILE A 47 -7.12 5.99 -11.44
CA ILE A 47 -7.57 4.65 -11.04
C ILE A 47 -6.42 3.89 -10.38
N ARG A 48 -5.22 3.90 -10.99
CA ARG A 48 -4.02 3.27 -10.43
C ARG A 48 -3.64 3.86 -9.07
N LYS A 49 -3.61 5.20 -8.96
CA LYS A 49 -3.32 5.89 -7.69
C LYS A 49 -4.30 5.52 -6.58
N LEU A 50 -5.59 5.47 -6.91
CA LEU A 50 -6.66 5.11 -5.98
C LEU A 50 -6.60 3.63 -5.57
N ALA A 51 -6.31 2.72 -6.49
CA ALA A 51 -6.15 1.29 -6.18
C ALA A 51 -4.99 1.05 -5.21
N ILE A 52 -3.85 1.73 -5.42
CA ILE A 52 -2.70 1.68 -4.51
C ILE A 52 -3.09 2.25 -3.13
N ALA A 53 -3.76 3.41 -3.09
CA ALA A 53 -4.17 4.03 -1.84
C ALA A 53 -5.18 3.18 -1.04
N LEU A 54 -6.03 2.41 -1.72
CA LEU A 54 -7.04 1.53 -1.11
C LEU A 54 -6.50 0.13 -0.81
N GLN A 55 -5.29 -0.20 -1.29
CA GLN A 55 -4.69 -1.54 -1.23
C GLN A 55 -5.66 -2.60 -1.77
N VAL A 56 -6.15 -2.38 -2.99
CA VAL A 56 -7.05 -3.29 -3.70
C VAL A 56 -6.45 -3.71 -5.04
N ASN A 57 -6.87 -4.87 -5.53
CA ASN A 57 -6.46 -5.35 -6.84
C ASN A 57 -6.94 -4.38 -7.95
N LEU A 58 -6.03 -3.98 -8.85
CA LEU A 58 -6.31 -3.02 -9.91
C LEU A 58 -7.32 -3.57 -10.94
N ASP A 59 -7.21 -4.84 -11.31
CA ASP A 59 -8.09 -5.50 -12.28
C ASP A 59 -9.52 -5.57 -11.74
N TRP A 60 -9.68 -5.93 -10.46
CA TRP A 60 -10.99 -5.85 -9.79
C TRP A 60 -11.49 -4.40 -9.74
N PHE A 61 -10.60 -3.45 -9.46
CA PHE A 61 -10.99 -2.06 -9.31
C PHE A 61 -11.50 -1.46 -10.62
N GLU A 62 -10.82 -1.75 -11.73
CA GLU A 62 -11.10 -1.24 -13.06
C GLU A 62 -12.26 -2.00 -13.74
N THR A 63 -12.22 -3.33 -13.72
CA THR A 63 -13.18 -4.18 -14.47
C THR A 63 -14.30 -4.75 -13.59
N GLY A 64 -14.08 -4.86 -12.29
CA GLY A 64 -14.99 -5.56 -11.37
C GLY A 64 -14.83 -7.08 -11.39
N VAL A 65 -13.83 -7.61 -12.09
CA VAL A 65 -13.55 -9.05 -12.21
C VAL A 65 -12.37 -9.44 -11.31
N GLY A 66 -12.48 -10.59 -10.65
CA GLY A 66 -11.43 -11.11 -9.76
C GLY A 66 -11.59 -10.69 -8.30
N PRO A 67 -10.64 -11.08 -7.43
CA PRO A 67 -10.68 -10.76 -6.01
C PRO A 67 -10.38 -9.28 -5.76
N MET A 68 -11.13 -8.67 -4.84
CA MET A 68 -10.93 -7.26 -4.42
C MET A 68 -9.63 -7.07 -3.65
N GLU A 69 -9.37 -7.99 -2.73
CA GLU A 69 -8.17 -7.99 -1.91
C GLU A 69 -6.99 -8.48 -2.75
N LEU A 70 -5.81 -7.90 -2.53
CA LEU A 70 -4.58 -8.59 -2.93
C LEU A 70 -4.51 -9.88 -2.10
N GLU A 71 -4.44 -11.04 -2.73
CA GLU A 71 -4.41 -12.31 -2.01
C GLU A 71 -3.30 -12.31 -0.95
N ALA A 72 -3.71 -12.50 0.30
CA ALA A 72 -2.85 -12.56 1.46
C ALA A 72 -2.15 -13.93 1.48
N TYR A 73 -0.83 -13.90 1.57
CA TYR A 73 0.07 -15.06 1.60
C TYR A 73 -0.38 -16.15 2.59
N PRO A 74 -0.37 -17.45 2.22
CA PRO A 74 -0.66 -18.54 3.14
C PRO A 74 0.50 -18.71 4.14
N SER A 75 0.16 -18.73 5.43
CA SER A 75 1.10 -19.01 6.52
C SER A 75 1.40 -20.51 6.63
N GLY A 76 2.67 -20.90 6.70
CA GLY A 76 3.09 -22.21 7.24
C GLY A 76 4.33 -22.82 6.58
N PRO A 77 5.27 -23.42 7.34
CA PRO A 77 6.49 -24.03 6.80
C PRO A 77 6.18 -25.46 6.36
N ALA A 78 5.75 -25.63 5.12
CA ALA A 78 5.69 -26.95 4.52
C ALA A 78 6.09 -26.89 3.04
N ALA A 79 7.16 -27.63 2.75
CA ALA A 79 7.52 -28.13 1.43
C ALA A 79 8.15 -27.14 0.43
N TRP A 80 9.31 -26.58 0.79
CA TRP A 80 10.40 -26.65 -0.19
C TRP A 80 10.85 -28.11 -0.28
N ARG A 81 10.20 -28.91 -1.14
CA ARG A 81 10.75 -30.19 -1.59
C ARG A 81 11.47 -29.91 -2.91
N PRO A 82 12.81 -29.89 -2.97
CA PRO A 82 13.48 -29.74 -4.25
C PRO A 82 13.33 -31.06 -5.00
N GLY A 83 12.49 -31.11 -6.04
CA GLY A 83 12.42 -32.31 -6.87
C GLY A 83 11.23 -32.54 -7.80
N LEU A 84 10.24 -31.65 -7.90
CA LEU A 84 9.23 -31.77 -8.97
C LEU A 84 9.14 -30.45 -9.74
N MET A 85 9.54 -30.51 -11.00
CA MET A 85 9.40 -29.45 -11.99
C MET A 85 7.92 -29.30 -12.35
N GLU A 86 7.38 -28.09 -12.27
CA GLU A 86 6.17 -27.66 -12.98
C GLU A 86 6.47 -26.29 -13.61
N PRO A 87 6.08 -26.04 -14.88
CA PRO A 87 6.41 -24.82 -15.58
C PRO A 87 5.38 -23.73 -15.28
N GLY A 88 5.83 -22.65 -14.66
CA GLY A 88 5.09 -21.39 -14.59
C GLY A 88 4.36 -21.15 -13.28
N GLY A 89 4.66 -20.01 -12.65
CA GLY A 89 3.85 -19.46 -11.56
C GLY A 89 4.67 -18.87 -10.43
N GLU A 90 4.26 -17.64 -10.07
CA GLU A 90 4.34 -17.08 -8.71
C GLU A 90 5.60 -16.28 -8.33
N ARG A 91 5.51 -14.98 -8.64
CA ARG A 91 6.28 -13.90 -8.01
C ARG A 91 6.03 -13.91 -6.50
N ALA A 92 7.03 -14.39 -5.75
CA ALA A 92 7.13 -14.28 -4.30
C ALA A 92 6.89 -12.83 -3.81
N ALA A 93 5.84 -12.60 -3.03
CA ALA A 93 5.66 -11.38 -2.26
C ALA A 93 6.77 -11.29 -1.19
N ALA A 94 7.41 -10.13 -1.06
CA ALA A 94 8.51 -9.94 -0.12
C ALA A 94 8.06 -10.16 1.33
N PRO A 95 8.87 -10.83 2.18
CA PRO A 95 8.51 -11.12 3.56
C PRO A 95 8.45 -9.85 4.41
N TRP A 96 7.66 -9.90 5.49
CA TRP A 96 7.56 -8.85 6.52
C TRP A 96 8.95 -8.29 6.86
N PRO A 97 9.16 -6.96 6.77
CA PRO A 97 10.49 -6.37 6.70
C PRO A 97 11.26 -6.42 8.03
N PHE A 98 10.57 -6.67 9.15
CA PHE A 98 11.18 -6.65 10.47
C PHE A 98 11.38 -8.06 11.00
N ARG A 99 12.63 -8.51 11.05
CA ARG A 99 13.02 -9.80 11.66
C ARG A 99 12.75 -9.87 13.16
N ALA A 100 12.84 -8.75 13.87
CA ALA A 100 12.75 -8.67 15.33
C ALA A 100 11.38 -8.25 15.85
N VAL A 101 10.51 -7.75 14.97
CA VAL A 101 9.16 -7.32 15.33
C VAL A 101 8.20 -8.32 14.74
N ALA A 102 7.55 -9.12 15.59
CA ALA A 102 6.54 -10.05 15.13
C ALA A 102 5.33 -9.28 14.56
N HIS A 103 4.81 -9.73 13.41
CA HIS A 103 3.66 -9.12 12.74
C HIS A 103 2.44 -9.00 13.66
N ALA A 104 2.17 -10.01 14.50
CA ALA A 104 1.08 -9.99 15.47
C ALA A 104 1.15 -8.81 16.45
N ARG A 105 2.36 -8.38 16.86
CA ARG A 105 2.54 -7.23 17.76
C ARG A 105 2.19 -5.92 17.06
N TYR A 106 2.53 -5.78 15.79
CA TYR A 106 2.10 -4.64 14.98
C TYR A 106 0.58 -4.62 14.81
N GLN A 107 -0.05 -5.77 14.57
CA GLN A 107 -1.50 -5.87 14.43
C GLN A 107 -2.25 -5.42 15.69
N ALA A 108 -1.72 -5.76 16.87
CA ALA A 108 -2.30 -5.41 18.17
C ALA A 108 -2.23 -3.91 18.52
N LEU A 109 -1.48 -3.09 17.77
CA LEU A 109 -1.41 -1.66 18.00
C LEU A 109 -2.74 -0.96 17.70
N SER A 110 -3.04 0.08 18.48
CA SER A 110 -4.18 0.96 18.22
C SER A 110 -4.01 1.74 16.91
N ALA A 111 -5.10 2.25 16.35
CA ALA A 111 -5.05 3.07 15.13
C ALA A 111 -4.15 4.31 15.31
N ARG A 112 -4.19 4.93 16.50
CA ARG A 112 -3.33 6.07 16.85
C ARG A 112 -1.86 5.67 16.87
N ASP A 113 -1.53 4.52 17.44
CA ASP A 113 -0.14 4.07 17.56
C ASP A 113 0.45 3.66 16.21
N LYS A 114 -0.38 3.08 15.32
CA LYS A 114 0.03 2.80 13.94
C LYS A 114 0.36 4.07 13.16
N LEU A 115 -0.46 5.12 13.32
CA LEU A 115 -0.19 6.43 12.74
C LEU A 115 1.09 7.06 13.30
N LEU A 116 1.31 6.97 14.62
CA LEU A 116 2.54 7.46 15.22
C LEU A 116 3.77 6.71 14.68
N LEU A 117 3.68 5.37 14.57
CA LEU A 117 4.75 4.54 14.01
C LEU A 117 5.06 4.93 12.55
N GLU A 118 4.04 5.17 11.74
CA GLU A 118 4.20 5.64 10.36
C GLU A 118 4.94 6.98 10.30
N GLN A 119 4.55 7.95 11.13
CA GLN A 119 5.24 9.25 11.17
C GLN A 119 6.69 9.10 11.62
N LEU A 120 6.96 8.29 12.65
CA LEU A 120 8.32 8.04 13.13
C LEU A 120 9.20 7.41 12.05
N VAL A 121 8.69 6.38 11.35
CA VAL A 121 9.42 5.72 10.25
C VAL A 121 9.68 6.71 9.12
N ARG A 122 8.69 7.53 8.75
CA ARG A 122 8.87 8.56 7.72
C ARG A 122 9.93 9.58 8.11
N THR A 123 9.84 10.17 9.30
CA THR A 123 10.83 11.15 9.78
C THR A 123 12.23 10.55 9.83
N PHE A 124 12.37 9.30 10.26
CA PHE A 124 13.66 8.61 10.26
C PHE A 124 14.23 8.42 8.86
N ILE A 125 13.41 7.96 7.91
CA ILE A 125 13.83 7.78 6.51
C ILE A 125 14.25 9.13 5.89
N ASP A 126 13.44 10.18 6.09
CA ASP A 126 13.74 11.53 5.60
C ASP A 126 15.05 12.07 6.18
N ALA A 127 15.29 11.87 7.49
CA ALA A 127 16.53 12.25 8.14
C ALA A 127 17.74 11.47 7.59
N CYS A 128 17.60 10.16 7.39
CA CYS A 128 18.66 9.37 6.76
C CYS A 128 18.98 9.89 5.36
N HIS A 129 17.99 10.19 4.52
CA HIS A 129 18.24 10.74 3.20
C HIS A 129 18.87 12.14 3.23
N ALA A 130 18.52 12.98 4.21
CA ALA A 130 19.12 14.29 4.41
C ALA A 130 20.62 14.17 4.83
N ASP A 131 20.97 13.19 5.66
CA ASP A 131 22.35 12.93 6.07
C ASP A 131 23.17 12.19 5.01
N TYR A 132 22.59 11.24 4.25
CA TYR A 132 23.27 10.60 3.11
C TYR A 132 23.64 11.61 1.99
N GLY A 133 22.96 12.77 1.94
CA GLY A 133 23.32 13.89 1.06
C GLY A 133 24.45 14.79 1.58
N ARG A 134 24.83 14.67 2.86
CA ARG A 134 26.01 15.32 3.44
C ARG A 134 27.16 14.30 3.45
N ALA A 135 28.01 14.34 2.42
CA ALA A 135 29.33 13.74 2.50
C ALA A 135 30.03 14.17 3.82
N PRO A 136 30.75 13.26 4.50
CA PRO A 136 31.33 13.58 5.81
C PRO A 136 32.38 14.69 5.68
N PRO A 137 32.45 15.62 6.65
CA PRO A 137 33.51 16.61 6.71
C PRO A 137 34.77 15.93 7.26
N TRP A 138 35.44 15.09 6.47
CA TRP A 138 36.81 14.75 6.81
C TRP A 138 37.65 16.02 6.64
N PRO A 139 38.47 16.41 7.64
CA PRO A 139 39.43 17.48 7.44
C PRO A 139 40.44 17.00 6.41
N ARG A 140 40.61 17.77 5.33
CA ARG A 140 41.75 17.57 4.43
C ARG A 140 42.98 18.11 5.16
N GLU A 141 43.70 17.22 5.83
CA GLU A 141 45.03 17.51 6.34
C GLU A 141 45.95 17.89 5.17
N ARG A 142 46.72 18.96 5.37
CA ARG A 142 47.75 19.49 4.48
C ARG A 142 48.92 19.95 5.31
#